data_AF-A0A847LQI0-F1
#
_entry.id   AF-A0A847LQI0-F1
#
_cell.length_a   1.000
_cell.length_b   1.000
_cell.length_c   1.000
_cell.angle_alpha   90.00
_cell.angle_beta   90.00
_cell.angle_gamma   90.00
#
_symmetry.space_group_name_H-M   'P 1'
#
loop_
_entity.id
_entity.type
_entity.pdbx_description
1 polymer ?
#
loop_
_entity_poly.entity_id
_entity_poly.type
_entity_poly.pdbx_seq_one_letter_code
_entity_poly.pdbx_strand_id
1 'polypeptide(L)'
;MKKHIKLLSLLAFVAGAFSLSALPKEDKVIETQAAATNTKRVWFYPDYVTWWASDLENAPLGIHYWGGSHSTTWPGARMLKDDANNLWYYDVPSDTTDDIFTRINNSNPSEHYNQSKTFPLENYVNTYRCELWNNQDNNGHQEGVWMATGTTWNLVTTTKVSNLADSIATKALACSPTKAQQAVNTYNSFSTFEQNQFNELNVGGGVTGLQRLNYLKSFYNITTPLLTSDRKMNNKESDKTALAITIGLLGVSTFAGYYLVNRKKEVVK
;
A
#
# COMPACT_ATOMS: atom_id res chain seq x y z
N MET A 1 61.34 26.75 8.59
CA MET A 1 60.75 28.04 8.20
C MET A 1 59.31 27.82 7.75
N LYS A 2 58.42 28.74 8.17
CA LYS A 2 56.96 28.85 7.92
C LYS A 2 56.60 28.61 6.43
N LYS A 3 55.41 28.13 6.04
CA LYS A 3 54.06 28.71 6.27
C LYS A 3 52.91 27.69 5.99
N HIS A 4 51.78 27.94 6.65
CA HIS A 4 50.46 27.30 6.53
C HIS A 4 49.74 27.59 5.20
N ILE A 5 48.74 26.76 4.80
CA ILE A 5 47.27 27.08 4.80
C ILE A 5 46.42 25.94 4.15
N LYS A 6 45.51 25.39 4.97
CA LYS A 6 44.11 24.93 4.80
C LYS A 6 43.60 24.21 3.53
N LEU A 7 43.06 23.01 3.79
CA LEU A 7 41.66 22.55 3.58
C LEU A 7 41.04 22.66 2.18
N LEU A 8 40.75 21.52 1.55
CA LEU A 8 39.42 21.24 0.97
C LEU A 8 39.22 19.72 0.85
N SER A 9 38.16 19.25 1.48
CA SER A 9 37.59 17.91 1.39
C SER A 9 36.93 17.68 0.03
N LEU A 10 37.20 16.55 -0.62
CA LEU A 10 36.26 16.00 -1.61
C LEU A 10 36.17 14.48 -1.47
N LEU A 11 34.97 14.09 -1.03
CA LEU A 11 34.32 12.78 -1.07
C LEU A 11 34.98 11.76 -2.02
N ALA A 12 35.58 10.73 -1.43
CA ALA A 12 35.89 9.50 -2.14
C ALA A 12 34.60 8.69 -2.27
N PHE A 13 34.10 8.59 -3.51
CA PHE A 13 33.14 7.59 -3.94
C PHE A 13 33.77 6.21 -3.72
N VAL A 14 33.44 5.54 -2.62
CA VAL A 14 33.73 4.11 -2.47
C VAL A 14 32.61 3.37 -3.19
N ALA A 15 32.90 3.03 -4.44
CA ALA A 15 32.13 2.06 -5.22
C ALA A 15 32.15 0.72 -4.47
N GLY A 16 31.01 0.36 -3.87
CA GLY A 16 30.77 -0.97 -3.34
C GLY A 16 30.48 -1.93 -4.49
N ALA A 17 31.47 -2.74 -4.84
CA ALA A 17 31.24 -3.93 -5.65
C ALA A 17 30.45 -4.95 -4.84
N PHE A 18 29.19 -5.19 -5.23
CA PHE A 18 28.52 -6.47 -5.00
C PHE A 18 27.91 -6.93 -6.31
N SER A 19 28.52 -7.98 -6.86
CA SER A 19 28.06 -8.80 -7.95
C SER A 19 26.79 -9.56 -7.56
N LEU A 20 25.65 -9.20 -8.16
CA LEU A 20 24.52 -10.12 -8.36
C LEU A 20 24.54 -10.55 -9.82
N SER A 21 24.94 -11.80 -10.06
CA SER A 21 24.83 -12.43 -11.37
C SER A 21 23.37 -12.80 -11.66
N ALA A 22 22.86 -12.18 -12.74
CA ALA A 22 21.82 -12.59 -13.67
C ALA A 22 20.36 -12.79 -13.17
N LEU A 23 19.54 -11.76 -13.40
CA LEU A 23 18.16 -11.93 -13.87
C LEU A 23 18.00 -11.11 -15.18
N PRO A 24 17.30 -11.60 -16.21
CA PRO A 24 17.23 -10.94 -17.52
C PRO A 24 16.35 -9.68 -17.49
N LYS A 25 16.74 -8.73 -18.34
CA LYS A 25 16.03 -7.52 -18.79
C LYS A 25 14.50 -7.62 -18.81
N GLU A 26 13.85 -6.66 -18.16
CA GLU A 26 13.14 -5.57 -18.86
C GLU A 26 12.95 -4.40 -17.88
N ASP A 27 13.61 -3.29 -18.16
CA ASP A 27 13.38 -2.00 -17.49
C ASP A 27 12.00 -1.49 -17.87
N LYS A 28 10.98 -1.86 -17.08
CA LYS A 28 9.86 -0.94 -16.85
C LYS A 28 10.26 -0.06 -15.70
N VAL A 29 10.75 1.12 -16.05
CA VAL A 29 10.83 2.27 -15.15
C VAL A 29 9.43 2.48 -14.57
N ILE A 30 9.17 1.89 -13.41
CA ILE A 30 8.11 2.38 -12.54
C ILE A 30 8.68 3.71 -12.06
N GLU A 31 8.21 4.81 -12.65
CA GLU A 31 8.39 6.12 -12.04
C GLU A 31 7.69 6.05 -10.68
N THR A 32 8.44 5.64 -9.66
CA THR A 32 8.09 5.89 -8.27
C THR A 32 8.29 7.37 -8.04
N GLN A 33 7.31 8.18 -8.46
CA GLN A 33 7.06 9.41 -7.73
C GLN A 33 6.83 8.98 -6.28
N ALA A 34 7.83 9.27 -5.44
CA ALA A 34 7.67 9.24 -3.99
C ALA A 34 6.37 9.98 -3.65
N ALA A 35 5.56 9.40 -2.75
CA ALA A 35 4.27 9.86 -2.23
C ALA A 35 4.04 11.40 -2.16
N ALA A 36 3.88 12.06 -3.31
CA ALA A 36 3.62 13.50 -3.42
C ALA A 36 2.15 13.78 -3.76
N THR A 37 1.42 12.77 -4.23
CA THR A 37 0.01 12.86 -4.56
C THR A 37 -0.77 11.89 -3.69
N ASN A 38 -1.74 12.40 -2.93
CA ASN A 38 -2.68 11.57 -2.20
C ASN A 38 -3.41 10.67 -3.21
N THR A 39 -3.36 9.35 -2.99
CA THR A 39 -4.05 8.38 -3.83
C THR A 39 -5.22 7.75 -3.10
N LYS A 40 -6.11 7.13 -3.87
CA LYS A 40 -7.17 6.24 -3.41
C LYS A 40 -7.05 4.90 -4.12
N ARG A 41 -7.36 3.82 -3.42
CA ARG A 41 -7.30 2.46 -3.96
C ARG A 41 -8.62 2.05 -4.58
N VAL A 42 -8.54 1.59 -5.82
CA VAL A 42 -9.63 0.96 -6.55
C VAL A 42 -9.44 -0.55 -6.47
N TRP A 43 -10.46 -1.26 -5.99
CA TRP A 43 -10.44 -2.71 -5.86
C TRP A 43 -11.32 -3.36 -6.92
N PHE A 44 -10.86 -4.48 -7.48
CA PHE A 44 -11.52 -5.19 -8.57
C PHE A 44 -11.57 -6.70 -8.32
N TYR A 45 -12.74 -7.29 -8.57
CA TYR A 45 -13.05 -8.70 -8.33
C TYR A 45 -13.80 -9.31 -9.51
N PRO A 46 -13.10 -9.95 -10.46
CA PRO A 46 -13.72 -10.49 -11.67
C PRO A 46 -14.40 -11.85 -11.49
N ASP A 47 -14.70 -12.31 -10.28
CA ASP A 47 -15.01 -13.73 -10.04
C ASP A 47 -16.32 -14.24 -10.68
N TYR A 48 -17.30 -13.38 -10.94
CA TYR A 48 -18.48 -13.80 -11.71
C TYR A 48 -18.18 -13.93 -13.20
N VAL A 49 -17.13 -13.27 -13.68
CA VAL A 49 -16.67 -13.25 -15.07
C VAL A 49 -15.28 -13.89 -15.11
N THR A 50 -15.18 -15.17 -14.75
CA THR A 50 -13.90 -15.86 -14.47
C THR A 50 -12.89 -15.82 -15.62
N TRP A 51 -13.36 -15.74 -16.86
CA TRP A 51 -12.50 -15.60 -18.05
C TRP A 51 -11.80 -14.23 -18.13
N TRP A 52 -12.24 -13.24 -17.35
CA TRP A 52 -11.62 -11.92 -17.33
C TRP A 52 -10.16 -11.97 -16.88
N ALA A 53 -9.85 -12.90 -15.95
CA ALA A 53 -8.53 -13.07 -15.36
C ALA A 53 -7.85 -14.40 -15.71
N SER A 54 -8.29 -15.11 -16.76
CA SER A 54 -7.77 -16.45 -17.10
C SER A 54 -6.45 -16.48 -17.89
N ASP A 55 -6.07 -15.38 -18.55
CA ASP A 55 -4.86 -15.25 -19.37
C ASP A 55 -4.16 -13.92 -19.11
N LEU A 56 -3.51 -13.81 -17.96
CA LEU A 56 -2.87 -12.56 -17.52
C LEU A 56 -1.59 -12.23 -18.30
N GLU A 57 -1.01 -13.21 -19.00
CA GLU A 57 0.19 -13.02 -19.80
C GLU A 57 -0.13 -12.27 -21.10
N ASN A 58 -1.20 -12.66 -21.80
CA ASN A 58 -1.60 -12.01 -23.05
C ASN A 58 -2.66 -10.93 -22.85
N ALA A 59 -3.49 -11.07 -21.81
CA ALA A 59 -4.62 -10.20 -21.51
C ALA A 59 -4.62 -9.72 -20.04
N PRO A 60 -3.61 -8.95 -19.60
CA PRO A 60 -3.54 -8.47 -18.23
C PRO A 60 -4.75 -7.58 -17.88
N LEU A 61 -5.16 -7.66 -16.62
CA LEU A 61 -6.18 -6.77 -16.06
C LEU A 61 -5.66 -5.34 -16.06
N GLY A 62 -6.44 -4.46 -16.66
CA GLY A 62 -6.17 -3.04 -16.77
C GLY A 62 -7.24 -2.19 -16.12
N ILE A 63 -6.87 -0.96 -15.81
CA ILE A 63 -7.77 0.12 -15.42
C ILE A 63 -7.41 1.37 -16.21
N HIS A 64 -8.36 1.86 -16.99
CA HIS A 64 -8.32 3.21 -17.53
C HIS A 64 -9.13 4.11 -16.59
N TYR A 65 -8.59 5.26 -16.23
CA TYR A 65 -9.22 6.21 -15.32
C TYR A 65 -9.01 7.63 -15.80
N TRP A 66 -9.95 8.51 -15.44
CA TRP A 66 -9.91 9.93 -15.78
C TRP A 66 -10.68 10.78 -14.77
N GLY A 67 -10.70 12.08 -15.04
CA GLY A 67 -11.25 13.10 -14.15
C GLY A 67 -10.27 13.53 -13.08
N GLY A 68 -10.47 14.74 -12.55
CA GLY A 68 -9.53 15.36 -11.62
C GLY A 68 -8.21 15.75 -12.29
N SER A 69 -7.11 15.53 -11.57
CA SER A 69 -5.76 16.01 -11.89
C SER A 69 -5.01 15.20 -12.94
N HIS A 70 -5.45 13.98 -13.25
CA HIS A 70 -4.75 13.08 -14.17
C HIS A 70 -5.71 12.13 -14.89
N SER A 71 -5.23 11.59 -16.02
CA SER A 71 -5.91 10.52 -16.75
C SER A 71 -4.86 9.59 -17.36
N THR A 72 -5.16 8.30 -17.40
CA THR A 72 -4.29 7.32 -18.08
C THR A 72 -4.48 7.35 -19.58
N THR A 73 -3.48 6.92 -20.35
CA THR A 73 -3.69 6.64 -21.78
C THR A 73 -4.45 5.33 -21.93
N TRP A 74 -5.43 5.28 -22.84
CA TRP A 74 -6.14 4.05 -23.21
C TRP A 74 -5.16 2.96 -23.69
N PRO A 75 -5.34 1.67 -23.32
CA PRO A 75 -6.42 1.02 -22.55
C PRO A 75 -6.26 1.06 -21.03
N GLY A 76 -5.36 1.89 -20.53
CA GLY A 76 -5.12 2.08 -19.10
C GLY A 76 -3.84 1.41 -18.59
N ALA A 77 -3.73 1.36 -17.27
CA ALA A 77 -2.59 0.80 -16.57
C ALA A 77 -2.90 -0.61 -16.06
N ARG A 78 -1.87 -1.47 -15.98
CA ARG A 78 -2.03 -2.82 -15.42
C ARG A 78 -2.32 -2.76 -13.93
N MET A 79 -3.27 -3.56 -13.49
CA MET A 79 -3.61 -3.74 -12.07
C MET A 79 -2.64 -4.71 -11.39
N LEU A 80 -2.49 -4.53 -10.07
CA LEU A 80 -1.69 -5.39 -9.21
C LEU A 80 -2.61 -6.35 -8.43
N LYS A 81 -2.08 -7.49 -8.00
CA LYS A 81 -2.81 -8.41 -7.12
C LYS A 81 -2.42 -8.14 -5.66
N ASP A 82 -3.42 -8.08 -4.78
CA ASP A 82 -3.25 -8.19 -3.33
C ASP A 82 -3.70 -9.58 -2.88
N ASP A 83 -2.75 -10.40 -2.44
CA ASP A 83 -3.01 -11.79 -2.08
C ASP A 83 -3.77 -11.92 -0.75
N ALA A 84 -3.56 -10.98 0.19
CA ALA A 84 -4.23 -10.99 1.49
C ALA A 84 -5.74 -10.82 1.36
N ASN A 85 -6.17 -9.95 0.45
CA ASN A 85 -7.58 -9.70 0.16
C ASN A 85 -8.10 -10.56 -1.00
N ASN A 86 -7.21 -11.25 -1.73
CA ASN A 86 -7.50 -11.93 -2.99
C ASN A 86 -8.17 -11.00 -4.03
N LEU A 87 -7.73 -9.74 -4.12
CA LEU A 87 -8.30 -8.73 -5.02
C LEU A 87 -7.27 -8.13 -5.95
N TRP A 88 -7.73 -7.66 -7.10
CA TRP A 88 -6.93 -6.80 -7.98
C TRP A 88 -7.09 -5.35 -7.55
N TYR A 89 -6.03 -4.55 -7.69
CA TYR A 89 -6.08 -3.14 -7.32
C TYR A 89 -5.21 -2.25 -8.18
N TYR A 90 -5.54 -0.96 -8.13
CA TYR A 90 -4.67 0.11 -8.58
C TYR A 90 -4.90 1.35 -7.71
N ASP A 91 -3.85 2.13 -7.50
CA ASP A 91 -3.94 3.40 -6.78
C ASP A 91 -4.04 4.55 -7.78
N VAL A 92 -5.16 5.26 -7.75
CA VAL A 92 -5.42 6.42 -8.62
C VAL A 92 -5.31 7.71 -7.80
N PRO A 93 -5.06 8.87 -8.43
CA PRO A 93 -5.14 10.16 -7.73
C PRO A 93 -6.46 10.32 -6.98
N SER A 94 -6.42 10.93 -5.79
CA SER A 94 -7.61 11.02 -4.91
C SER A 94 -8.81 11.73 -5.55
N ASP A 95 -8.57 12.60 -6.52
CA ASP A 95 -9.58 13.40 -7.22
C ASP A 95 -10.07 12.77 -8.55
N THR A 96 -9.61 11.56 -8.88
CA THR A 96 -10.12 10.77 -10.02
C THR A 96 -11.63 10.56 -9.89
N THR A 97 -12.42 10.74 -10.94
CA THR A 97 -13.89 10.65 -10.85
C THR A 97 -14.45 9.37 -11.43
N ASP A 98 -13.77 8.76 -12.41
CA ASP A 98 -14.33 7.65 -13.18
C ASP A 98 -13.24 6.66 -13.60
N ASP A 99 -13.65 5.41 -13.81
CA ASP A 99 -12.81 4.34 -14.32
C ASP A 99 -13.55 3.36 -15.25
N ILE A 100 -12.76 2.61 -16.02
CA ILE A 100 -13.13 1.45 -16.82
C ILE A 100 -12.09 0.35 -16.56
N PHE A 101 -12.56 -0.86 -16.29
CA PHE A 101 -11.71 -2.04 -16.26
C PHE A 101 -11.53 -2.59 -17.67
N THR A 102 -10.30 -2.92 -18.02
CA THR A 102 -9.96 -3.45 -19.35
C THR A 102 -9.26 -4.79 -19.25
N ARG A 103 -9.34 -5.58 -20.32
CA ARG A 103 -8.42 -6.68 -20.60
C ARG A 103 -7.46 -6.17 -21.68
N ILE A 104 -6.29 -5.71 -21.26
CA ILE A 104 -5.33 -5.03 -22.15
C ILE A 104 -4.78 -6.05 -23.15
N ASN A 105 -4.64 -5.69 -24.42
CA ASN A 105 -3.94 -6.55 -25.38
C ASN A 105 -2.42 -6.40 -25.19
N ASN A 106 -1.75 -7.40 -24.60
CA ASN A 106 -0.31 -7.30 -24.35
C ASN A 106 0.53 -7.24 -25.65
N SER A 107 0.05 -7.87 -26.74
CA SER A 107 0.73 -7.85 -28.04
C SER A 107 0.56 -6.51 -28.78
N ASN A 108 -0.52 -5.77 -28.49
CA ASN A 108 -0.75 -4.43 -29.00
C ASN A 108 -1.27 -3.52 -27.87
N PRO A 109 -0.37 -2.89 -27.09
CA PRO A 109 -0.74 -2.15 -25.88
C PRO A 109 -1.59 -0.89 -26.09
N SER A 110 -1.91 -0.49 -27.33
CA SER A 110 -2.92 0.55 -27.61
C SER A 110 -4.34 -0.01 -27.73
N GLU A 111 -4.51 -1.33 -27.66
CA GLU A 111 -5.78 -2.04 -27.80
C GLU A 111 -6.18 -2.83 -26.55
N HIS A 112 -7.44 -3.25 -26.52
CA HIS A 112 -8.02 -4.06 -25.46
C HIS A 112 -8.85 -5.17 -26.10
N TYR A 113 -8.94 -6.31 -25.42
CA TYR A 113 -9.82 -7.41 -25.81
C TYR A 113 -11.27 -7.18 -25.32
N ASN A 114 -11.43 -6.66 -24.11
CA ASN A 114 -12.72 -6.40 -23.48
C ASN A 114 -12.61 -5.21 -22.53
N GLN A 115 -13.73 -4.55 -22.27
CA GLN A 115 -13.85 -3.47 -21.30
C GLN A 115 -15.16 -3.56 -20.52
N SER A 116 -15.16 -3.03 -19.31
CA SER A 116 -16.38 -2.81 -18.54
C SER A 116 -17.10 -1.55 -19.02
N LYS A 117 -18.33 -1.34 -18.56
CA LYS A 117 -18.93 0.00 -18.57
C LYS A 117 -18.09 0.96 -17.73
N THR A 118 -18.31 2.26 -17.90
CA THR A 118 -17.79 3.28 -16.99
C THR A 118 -18.37 3.09 -15.60
N PHE A 119 -17.50 3.15 -14.60
CA PHE A 119 -17.84 3.20 -13.20
C PHE A 119 -17.48 4.57 -12.62
N PRO A 120 -18.43 5.26 -11.96
CA PRO A 120 -18.08 6.44 -11.18
C PRO A 120 -17.35 5.98 -9.90
N LEU A 121 -16.22 6.61 -9.62
CA LEU A 121 -15.40 6.41 -8.41
C LEU A 121 -15.86 7.34 -7.28
N GLU A 122 -17.15 7.22 -6.91
CA GLU A 122 -17.78 7.87 -5.75
C GLU A 122 -16.99 7.60 -4.44
N ASN A 123 -17.49 8.06 -3.29
CA ASN A 123 -16.83 7.89 -1.97
C ASN A 123 -16.67 6.41 -1.49
N TYR A 124 -16.90 5.42 -2.37
CA TYR A 124 -16.77 3.98 -2.14
C TYR A 124 -15.33 3.46 -2.23
N VAL A 125 -14.42 4.31 -2.68
CA VAL A 125 -13.00 4.01 -2.83
C VAL A 125 -12.31 3.67 -1.51
N ASN A 126 -11.25 2.85 -1.56
CA ASN A 126 -10.58 2.19 -0.43
C ASN A 126 -11.37 1.09 0.28
N THR A 127 -12.71 1.15 0.33
CA THR A 127 -13.53 0.22 1.13
C THR A 127 -14.43 -0.71 0.31
N TYR A 128 -14.78 -0.36 -0.92
CA TYR A 128 -15.60 -1.20 -1.80
C TYR A 128 -14.73 -1.87 -2.84
N ARG A 129 -15.24 -2.96 -3.41
CA ARG A 129 -14.70 -3.61 -4.61
C ARG A 129 -15.69 -3.53 -5.76
N CYS A 130 -15.21 -3.34 -6.97
CA CYS A 130 -16.04 -3.50 -8.16
C CYS A 130 -16.10 -4.99 -8.52
N GLU A 131 -17.31 -5.49 -8.70
CA GLU A 131 -17.59 -6.82 -9.21
C GLU A 131 -18.20 -6.70 -10.60
N LEU A 132 -17.65 -7.40 -11.59
CA LEU A 132 -18.32 -7.55 -12.88
C LEU A 132 -19.34 -8.67 -12.80
N TRP A 133 -20.42 -8.56 -13.57
CA TRP A 133 -21.43 -9.60 -13.74
C TRP A 133 -21.36 -10.18 -15.14
N ASN A 134 -21.90 -11.38 -15.39
CA ASN A 134 -21.91 -12.01 -16.73
C ASN A 134 -22.84 -11.33 -17.75
N ASN A 135 -23.34 -10.12 -17.46
CA ASN A 135 -24.17 -9.34 -18.35
C ASN A 135 -23.35 -8.24 -19.05
N GLN A 136 -23.77 -7.88 -20.26
CA GLN A 136 -23.17 -6.81 -21.05
C GLN A 136 -24.21 -5.78 -21.44
N ASP A 137 -23.77 -4.54 -21.60
CA ASP A 137 -24.59 -3.48 -22.20
C ASP A 137 -24.75 -3.71 -23.73
N ASN A 138 -25.53 -2.84 -24.38
CA ASN A 138 -25.77 -2.94 -25.84
C ASN A 138 -24.52 -2.73 -26.70
N ASN A 139 -23.41 -2.28 -26.12
CA ASN A 139 -22.12 -2.07 -26.80
C ASN A 139 -21.13 -3.20 -26.52
N GLY A 140 -21.53 -4.25 -25.78
CA GLY A 140 -20.67 -5.36 -25.40
C GLY A 140 -19.74 -5.05 -24.21
N HIS A 141 -19.99 -3.98 -23.47
CA HIS A 141 -19.22 -3.66 -22.27
C HIS A 141 -19.75 -4.44 -21.06
N GLN A 142 -18.83 -4.99 -20.27
CA GLN A 142 -19.21 -5.77 -19.10
C GLN A 142 -19.85 -4.91 -18.02
N GLU A 143 -21.01 -5.32 -17.54
CA GLU A 143 -21.67 -4.66 -16.42
C GLU A 143 -21.09 -5.09 -15.07
N GLY A 144 -21.43 -4.35 -14.02
CA GLY A 144 -20.99 -4.62 -12.66
C GLY A 144 -21.52 -3.61 -11.66
N VAL A 145 -21.04 -3.72 -10.42
CA VAL A 145 -21.46 -2.91 -9.28
C VAL A 145 -20.32 -2.73 -8.25
N TRP A 146 -20.36 -1.62 -7.50
CA TRP A 146 -19.56 -1.44 -6.29
C TRP A 146 -20.18 -2.17 -5.10
N MET A 147 -19.45 -3.11 -4.53
CA MET A 147 -19.86 -3.89 -3.36
C MET A 147 -19.13 -3.43 -2.11
N ALA A 148 -19.91 -3.06 -1.10
CA ALA A 148 -19.40 -2.69 0.22
C ALA A 148 -18.75 -3.89 0.93
N THR A 149 -17.83 -3.62 1.86
CA THR A 149 -17.52 -4.60 2.91
C THR A 149 -18.79 -4.98 3.67
N GLY A 150 -18.93 -6.26 4.02
CA GLY A 150 -20.09 -6.78 4.70
C GLY A 150 -19.94 -8.23 5.14
N THR A 151 -21.06 -8.92 5.29
CA THR A 151 -21.09 -10.31 5.79
C THR A 151 -20.42 -11.31 4.85
N THR A 152 -20.35 -11.01 3.55
CA THR A 152 -19.79 -11.90 2.52
C THR A 152 -18.31 -11.63 2.23
N TRP A 153 -17.80 -10.44 2.57
CA TRP A 153 -16.40 -10.06 2.36
C TRP A 153 -16.00 -8.87 3.22
N ASN A 154 -14.78 -8.90 3.75
CA ASN A 154 -14.19 -7.80 4.49
C ASN A 154 -12.75 -7.54 4.03
N LEU A 155 -12.37 -6.27 3.97
CA LEU A 155 -10.98 -5.88 3.76
C LEU A 155 -10.14 -6.27 4.98
N VAL A 156 -9.00 -6.89 4.71
CA VAL A 156 -7.98 -7.19 5.71
C VAL A 156 -6.73 -6.32 5.48
N THR A 157 -5.87 -6.28 6.48
CA THR A 157 -4.55 -5.63 6.37
C THR A 157 -3.74 -6.28 5.25
N THR A 158 -3.20 -5.47 4.35
CA THR A 158 -2.38 -5.98 3.24
C THR A 158 -1.11 -6.67 3.75
N THR A 159 -0.56 -7.60 2.96
CA THR A 159 0.70 -8.29 3.31
C THR A 159 1.85 -7.30 3.50
N LYS A 160 1.89 -6.21 2.71
CA LYS A 160 2.90 -5.14 2.85
C LYS A 160 2.87 -4.51 4.25
N VAL A 161 1.67 -4.14 4.71
CA VAL A 161 1.48 -3.51 6.03
C VAL A 161 1.78 -4.48 7.16
N SER A 162 1.29 -5.72 7.07
CA SER A 162 1.58 -6.77 8.06
C SER A 162 3.08 -7.04 8.18
N ASN A 163 3.80 -7.15 7.06
CA ASN A 163 5.25 -7.36 7.06
C ASN A 163 6.01 -6.20 7.74
N LEU A 164 5.61 -4.95 7.50
CA LEU A 164 6.22 -3.80 8.18
C LEU A 164 5.91 -3.84 9.69
N ALA A 165 4.66 -4.09 10.06
CA ALA A 165 4.26 -4.19 11.47
C ALA A 165 5.06 -5.25 12.21
N ASP A 166 5.20 -6.45 11.64
CA ASP A 166 5.95 -7.56 12.22
C ASP A 166 7.44 -7.20 12.38
N SER A 167 8.02 -6.47 11.42
CA SER A 167 9.43 -6.06 11.47
C SER A 167 9.77 -5.15 12.67
N ILE A 168 8.77 -4.49 13.26
CA ILE A 168 8.93 -3.57 14.41
C ILE A 168 8.13 -3.97 15.66
N ALA A 169 7.46 -5.13 15.62
CA ALA A 169 6.51 -5.56 16.65
C ALA A 169 7.18 -5.74 18.02
N THR A 170 8.40 -6.25 18.05
CA THR A 170 9.14 -6.52 19.30
C THR A 170 10.41 -5.70 19.41
N LYS A 171 10.87 -5.49 20.65
CA LYS A 171 12.16 -4.85 20.93
C LYS A 171 13.29 -5.53 20.16
N ALA A 172 13.37 -6.87 20.17
CA ALA A 172 14.40 -7.62 19.46
C ALA A 172 14.39 -7.37 17.93
N LEU A 173 13.21 -7.19 17.34
CA LEU A 173 13.07 -6.94 15.91
C LEU A 173 13.38 -5.47 15.56
N ALA A 174 13.07 -4.52 16.44
CA ALA A 174 13.33 -3.09 16.24
C ALA A 174 14.68 -2.58 16.82
N CYS A 175 15.54 -3.46 17.35
CA CYS A 175 16.70 -3.11 18.17
C CYS A 175 17.98 -2.70 17.39
N SER A 176 17.87 -2.00 16.25
CA SER A 176 19.06 -1.36 15.65
C SER A 176 18.71 -0.12 14.84
N PRO A 177 19.63 0.86 14.73
CA PRO A 177 19.46 2.01 13.84
C PRO A 177 19.18 1.59 12.40
N THR A 178 19.85 0.55 11.90
CA THR A 178 19.68 0.03 10.54
C THR A 178 18.25 -0.46 10.28
N LYS A 179 17.71 -1.28 11.19
CA LYS A 179 16.34 -1.79 11.03
C LYS A 179 15.29 -0.70 11.17
N ALA A 180 15.50 0.26 12.07
CA ALA A 180 14.62 1.40 12.20
C ALA A 180 14.63 2.29 10.94
N GLN A 181 15.80 2.51 10.34
CA GLN A 181 15.91 3.24 9.07
C GLN A 181 15.25 2.46 7.92
N GLN A 182 15.42 1.13 7.87
CA GLN A 182 14.72 0.28 6.91
C GLN A 182 13.20 0.38 7.05
N ALA A 183 12.66 0.33 8.28
CA ALA A 183 11.23 0.50 8.53
C ALA A 183 10.72 1.88 8.06
N VAL A 184 11.48 2.95 8.28
CA VAL A 184 11.16 4.30 7.77
C VAL A 184 11.14 4.33 6.24
N ASN A 185 12.14 3.73 5.60
CA ASN A 185 12.20 3.66 4.14
C ASN A 185 11.04 2.85 3.56
N THR A 186 10.72 1.70 4.17
CA THR A 186 9.58 0.88 3.79
C THR A 186 8.27 1.65 3.92
N TYR A 187 8.03 2.32 5.05
CA TYR A 187 6.84 3.16 5.23
C TYR A 187 6.74 4.25 4.16
N ASN A 188 7.83 4.94 3.87
CA ASN A 188 7.85 6.01 2.87
C ASN A 188 7.66 5.50 1.42
N SER A 189 7.87 4.20 1.18
CA SER A 189 7.62 3.56 -0.12
C SER A 189 6.15 3.12 -0.32
N PHE A 190 5.35 3.12 0.75
CA PHE A 190 3.94 2.76 0.69
C PHE A 190 3.12 3.85 0.00
N SER A 191 2.04 3.43 -0.66
CA SER A 191 1.03 4.37 -1.13
C SER A 191 0.17 4.87 0.03
N THR A 192 -0.68 5.87 -0.23
CA THR A 192 -1.62 6.43 0.75
C THR A 192 -2.46 5.34 1.43
N PHE A 193 -2.86 4.31 0.69
CA PHE A 193 -3.68 3.22 1.24
C PHE A 193 -2.93 2.42 2.33
N GLU A 194 -1.74 1.90 2.03
CA GLU A 194 -0.96 1.16 3.02
C GLU A 194 -0.47 2.03 4.17
N GLN A 195 -0.12 3.29 3.91
CA GLN A 195 0.25 4.22 4.98
C GLN A 195 -0.91 4.43 5.95
N ASN A 196 -2.14 4.63 5.45
CA ASN A 196 -3.32 4.80 6.28
C ASN A 196 -3.62 3.54 7.10
N GLN A 197 -3.58 2.36 6.48
CA GLN A 197 -3.72 1.10 7.22
C GLN A 197 -2.67 0.96 8.33
N PHE A 198 -1.39 1.20 8.02
CA PHE A 198 -0.31 1.08 9.00
C PHE A 198 -0.42 2.09 10.14
N ASN A 199 -0.85 3.33 9.84
CA ASN A 199 -0.95 4.39 10.83
C ASN A 199 -1.92 4.05 11.97
N GLU A 200 -2.98 3.30 11.65
CA GLU A 200 -4.04 2.92 12.58
C GLU A 200 -3.85 1.50 13.17
N LEU A 201 -3.06 0.65 12.51
CA LEU A 201 -2.81 -0.72 12.95
C LEU A 201 -2.15 -0.76 14.33
N ASN A 202 -2.73 -1.49 15.27
CA ASN A 202 -2.13 -1.77 16.57
C ASN A 202 -0.97 -2.78 16.40
N VAL A 203 0.26 -2.34 16.70
CA VAL A 203 1.48 -3.16 16.57
C VAL A 203 1.94 -3.75 17.91
N GLY A 204 1.00 -3.88 18.85
CA GLY A 204 1.19 -4.45 20.18
C GLY A 204 1.44 -3.38 21.25
N GLY A 205 1.01 -3.68 22.48
CA GLY A 205 1.16 -2.77 23.63
C GLY A 205 0.25 -1.54 23.57
N GLY A 206 -0.84 -1.60 22.80
CA GLY A 206 -1.80 -0.50 22.68
C GLY A 206 -1.29 0.69 21.85
N VAL A 207 -0.16 0.54 21.15
CA VAL A 207 0.40 1.59 20.28
C VAL A 207 0.16 1.28 18.81
N THR A 208 -0.10 2.32 18.03
CA THR A 208 -0.26 2.19 16.58
C THR A 208 1.09 2.08 15.86
N GLY A 209 1.07 1.63 14.61
CA GLY A 209 2.25 1.55 13.75
C GLY A 209 2.98 2.89 13.63
N LEU A 210 2.23 3.98 13.40
CA LEU A 210 2.80 5.34 13.30
C LEU A 210 3.45 5.78 14.62
N GLN A 211 2.82 5.51 15.76
CA GLN A 211 3.39 5.82 17.07
C GLN A 211 4.69 5.06 17.31
N ARG A 212 4.70 3.75 16.99
CA ARG A 212 5.91 2.92 17.12
C ARG A 212 7.03 3.41 16.20
N LEU A 213 6.73 3.75 14.95
CA LEU A 213 7.72 4.21 13.99
C LEU A 213 8.32 5.55 14.41
N ASN A 214 7.51 6.50 14.87
CA ASN A 214 7.99 7.77 15.41
C ASN A 214 8.88 7.60 16.65
N TYR A 215 8.52 6.67 17.55
CA TYR A 215 9.36 6.33 18.69
C TYR A 215 10.74 5.82 18.26
N LEU A 216 10.79 4.85 17.33
CA LEU A 216 12.06 4.29 16.85
C LEU A 216 12.92 5.35 16.17
N LYS A 217 12.27 6.22 15.39
CA LYS A 217 12.92 7.31 14.68
C LYS A 217 13.59 8.30 15.64
N SER A 218 12.88 8.69 16.71
CA SER A 218 13.41 9.52 17.79
C SER A 218 14.53 8.82 18.55
N PHE A 219 14.31 7.56 18.95
CA PHE A 219 15.26 6.76 19.74
C PHE A 219 16.62 6.56 19.03
N TYR A 220 16.62 6.41 17.71
CA TYR A 220 17.83 6.21 16.90
C TYR A 220 18.31 7.47 16.16
N ASN A 221 17.74 8.65 16.42
CA ASN A 221 18.10 9.91 15.77
C ASN A 221 18.01 9.85 14.22
N ILE A 222 16.98 9.20 13.68
CA ILE A 222 16.74 9.12 12.23
C ILE A 222 16.11 10.43 11.74
N THR A 223 16.77 11.13 10.82
CA THR A 223 16.33 12.44 10.31
C THR A 223 15.39 12.35 9.10
N THR A 224 15.31 11.20 8.43
CA THR A 224 14.48 10.99 7.22
C THR A 224 13.00 11.24 7.55
N PRO A 225 12.31 12.22 6.95
CA PRO A 225 10.90 12.54 7.26
C PRO A 225 9.97 11.35 6.97
N LEU A 226 8.85 11.24 7.70
CA LEU A 226 7.79 10.30 7.35
C LEU A 226 6.87 10.98 6.35
N LEU A 227 6.71 10.40 5.17
CA LEU A 227 5.85 10.91 4.09
C LEU A 227 4.40 10.52 4.38
N THR A 228 3.85 10.97 5.51
CA THR A 228 2.44 10.70 5.83
C THR A 228 1.56 11.36 4.79
N SER A 229 0.66 10.62 4.15
CA SER A 229 -0.42 11.23 3.36
C SER A 229 -1.08 12.33 4.19
N ASP A 230 -1.14 13.55 3.65
CA ASP A 230 -1.80 14.67 4.29
C ASP A 230 -3.26 14.28 4.54
N ARG A 231 -3.56 13.80 5.75
CA ARG A 231 -4.85 14.12 6.35
C ARG A 231 -4.83 15.63 6.43
N LYS A 232 -5.42 16.32 5.46
CA LYS A 232 -6.21 17.49 5.82
C LYS A 232 -7.17 17.01 6.89
N MET A 233 -6.75 17.14 8.16
CA MET A 233 -7.65 17.42 9.25
C MET A 233 -8.36 18.70 8.81
N ASN A 234 -9.40 18.55 8.01
CA ASN A 234 -10.36 19.60 7.79
C ASN A 234 -11.00 19.80 9.15
N ASN A 235 -10.38 20.69 9.93
CA ASN A 235 -10.96 21.34 11.07
C ASN A 235 -12.22 22.04 10.58
N LYS A 236 -13.36 21.36 10.69
CA LYS A 236 -14.68 21.93 10.93
C LYS A 236 -15.61 20.80 11.36
N GLU A 237 -15.76 20.70 12.67
CA GLU A 237 -16.87 20.09 13.41
C GLU A 237 -17.28 18.66 13.04
N SER A 238 -16.68 17.69 13.76
CA SER A 238 -17.52 16.87 14.64
C SER A 238 -16.70 16.45 15.86
N ASP A 239 -16.87 17.21 16.93
CA ASP A 239 -16.73 16.69 18.29
C ASP A 239 -17.44 15.34 18.39
N LYS A 240 -16.78 14.39 19.07
CA LYS A 240 -17.21 13.01 19.42
C LYS A 240 -16.74 11.88 18.50
N THR A 241 -15.43 11.74 18.34
CA THR A 241 -14.80 10.41 18.57
C THR A 241 -13.46 10.65 19.25
N ALA A 242 -13.51 10.61 20.58
CA ALA A 242 -12.49 11.15 21.46
C ALA A 242 -11.16 10.40 21.36
N LEU A 243 -10.13 11.19 21.05
CA LEU A 243 -8.79 11.06 21.55
C LEU A 243 -8.79 10.68 23.05
N ALA A 244 -8.39 9.46 23.38
CA ALA A 244 -8.02 9.09 24.75
C ALA A 244 -6.49 8.97 24.83
N ILE A 245 -5.83 10.12 24.99
CA ILE A 245 -4.45 10.19 25.48
C ILE A 245 -4.51 9.96 26.99
N THR A 246 -4.02 8.81 27.44
CA THR A 246 -3.61 8.62 28.84
C THR A 246 -2.11 8.41 28.86
N ILE A 247 -1.37 9.46 29.20
CA ILE A 247 0.04 9.37 29.58
C ILE A 247 0.07 8.72 30.97
N GLY A 248 0.49 7.46 31.03
CA GLY A 248 0.79 6.75 32.27
C GLY A 248 2.20 6.18 32.21
N LEU A 249 3.14 6.85 32.89
CA LEU A 249 4.45 6.31 33.23
C LEU A 249 4.30 5.11 34.19
N LEU A 250 5.21 4.13 34.04
CA LEU A 250 5.50 2.95 34.89
C LEU A 250 4.84 1.62 34.48
N GLY A 251 5.68 0.62 34.19
CA GLY A 251 5.29 -0.79 34.22
C GLY A 251 6.07 -1.72 33.29
N VAL A 252 7.33 -2.01 33.62
CA VAL A 252 8.06 -3.18 33.11
C VAL A 252 7.26 -4.45 33.42
N SER A 253 7.36 -5.46 32.54
CA SER A 253 6.87 -6.86 32.66
C SER A 253 5.45 -7.18 32.18
N THR A 254 5.34 -7.61 30.92
CA THR A 254 4.41 -8.69 30.46
C THR A 254 4.77 -9.14 29.02
N PHE A 255 6.06 -9.15 28.66
CA PHE A 255 6.53 -9.75 27.41
C PHE A 255 6.77 -11.25 27.60
N ALA A 256 5.71 -12.05 27.66
CA ALA A 256 5.78 -13.53 27.53
C ALA A 256 4.41 -14.23 27.36
N GLY A 257 3.28 -13.59 27.73
CA GLY A 257 2.03 -14.33 27.96
C GLY A 257 1.18 -14.68 26.73
N TYR A 258 1.23 -13.91 25.64
CA TYR A 258 0.17 -14.02 24.62
C TYR A 258 0.47 -15.01 23.48
N TYR A 259 1.73 -15.40 23.27
CA TYR A 259 2.10 -16.32 22.18
C TYR A 259 2.03 -17.81 22.57
N LEU A 260 1.85 -18.12 23.87
CA LEU A 260 1.74 -19.51 24.36
C LEU A 260 0.30 -20.02 24.50
N VAL A 261 -0.72 -19.17 24.36
CA VAL A 261 -2.13 -19.57 24.55
C VAL A 261 -2.75 -20.20 23.29
N ASN A 262 -2.21 -19.96 22.10
CA ASN A 262 -2.74 -20.56 20.86
C ASN A 262 -2.01 -21.81 20.36
N ARG A 263 -1.09 -22.39 21.16
CA ARG A 263 -0.41 -23.67 20.82
C ARG A 263 -0.76 -24.86 21.75
N LYS A 264 -1.75 -24.73 22.64
CA LYS A 264 -2.21 -25.83 23.50
C LYS A 264 -3.68 -26.22 23.31
N LYS A 265 -4.19 -26.16 22.08
CA LYS A 265 -5.51 -26.75 21.75
C LYS A 265 -5.44 -27.89 20.74
N GLU A 266 -4.32 -28.61 20.69
CA GLU A 266 -4.32 -29.97 20.14
C GLU A 266 -3.65 -30.93 21.11
N VAL A 267 -4.23 -32.13 21.19
CA VAL A 267 -3.96 -33.27 22.06
C VAL A 267 -4.62 -33.21 23.44
N VAL A 268 -5.91 -33.57 23.48
CA VAL A 268 -6.44 -34.39 24.58
C VAL A 268 -7.01 -35.67 23.97
N LYS A 269 -6.47 -36.77 24.51
CA LYS A 269 -6.77 -38.20 24.37
C LYS A 269 -8.10 -38.60 23.73
#